data_AF-A0A257TAJ4-F1
#
_entry.id   AF-A0A257TAJ4-F1
#
_cell.length_a   1.000
_cell.length_b   1.000
_cell.length_c   1.000
_cell.angle_alpha   90.00
_cell.angle_beta   90.00
_cell.angle_gamma   90.00
#
_symmetry.space_group_name_H-M   'P 1'
#
loop_
_entity.id
_entity.type
_entity.pdbx_description
1 polymer ?
#
loop_
_entity_poly.entity_id
_entity_poly.type
_entity_poly.pdbx_seq_one_letter_code
_entity_poly.pdbx_strand_id
1 'polypeptide(L)'
;ATEGVPYRGGPKGEGTIYLRAAILSSANKQNLPSLVAVLFDRADALVGLEEFVKQIAMLTVVMDSSEALTPLVESLSSSDEPLDAWQLAALRGLFDGLNRRHLGLKELASIAPEAARGPLSRIGSFFAAARAAARDSTASDDVRLRAIELLGRLSDERPADLQTLADLLSPQTPASVQSAAVAALAATGDPQVPTLLLGGWPGYGPELRGQVIDALLGREPWLRQLLAEIESEKVPAVAVDVARRQRILQHPNEQIRAEAEKLFAGAVNADRQQVIDRYRDALALAGSAEQGAAVFKKSCATCHRLADMGQVVGPDLSALSDRSPRTMLTAIFDPNRAVEAKFLNYTAITNAGVTYTGILASESGASITLLAADGKEIALVRGELDALASTNKSLMPEGLEKDLSPQQVADLLVYLSGFRPPRKAFEGNQPKLVRPEALRGEFWCLAADSEIYGQTLVFEPRYR
;
A
#
# COMPACT_ATOMS: atom_id res chain seq x y z
N ALA A 1 31.59 -25.24 41.30
CA ALA A 1 30.57 -26.27 40.99
C ALA A 1 29.23 -25.57 40.83
N THR A 2 28.88 -25.22 39.61
CA THR A 2 27.50 -25.18 39.09
C THR A 2 27.66 -25.28 37.58
N GLU A 3 27.59 -26.53 37.14
CA GLU A 3 27.75 -26.98 35.76
C GLU A 3 26.70 -26.34 34.86
N GLY A 4 27.13 -25.96 33.66
CA GLY A 4 26.26 -25.51 32.61
C GLY A 4 25.27 -26.59 32.21
N VAL A 5 23.99 -26.24 32.20
CA VAL A 5 22.95 -27.03 31.55
C VAL A 5 23.06 -26.77 30.05
N PRO A 6 23.37 -27.78 29.21
CA PRO A 6 23.39 -27.60 27.77
C PRO A 6 21.95 -27.51 27.28
N TYR A 7 21.59 -26.37 26.69
CA TYR A 7 20.29 -26.16 26.06
C TYR A 7 20.12 -27.16 24.91
N ARG A 8 19.28 -28.18 25.11
CA ARG A 8 18.95 -29.19 24.10
C ARG A 8 17.80 -28.69 23.21
N GLY A 9 18.11 -28.52 21.92
CA GLY A 9 17.19 -28.79 20.81
C GLY A 9 15.93 -27.92 20.70
N GLY A 10 16.09 -26.72 20.16
CA GLY A 10 15.05 -26.02 19.40
C GLY A 10 15.51 -25.83 17.95
N PRO A 11 14.62 -25.53 16.98
CA PRO A 11 15.02 -25.25 15.59
C PRO A 11 16.13 -24.19 15.58
N LYS A 12 17.17 -24.40 14.77
CA LYS A 12 18.37 -23.54 14.70
C LYS A 12 17.93 -22.07 14.56
N GLY A 13 17.96 -21.30 15.66
CA GLY A 13 17.52 -19.90 15.71
C GLY A 13 16.84 -19.48 17.02
N GLU A 14 16.12 -20.37 17.71
CA GLU A 14 15.33 -19.99 18.90
C GLU A 14 16.19 -19.64 20.14
N GLY A 15 17.31 -20.34 20.37
CA GLY A 15 18.20 -19.98 21.49
C GLY A 15 18.83 -18.58 21.31
N THR A 16 18.99 -18.14 20.07
CA THR A 16 19.65 -16.87 19.74
C THR A 16 18.73 -15.66 19.96
N ILE A 17 17.41 -15.79 19.75
CA ILE A 17 16.47 -14.68 19.99
C ILE A 17 16.33 -14.36 21.49
N TYR A 18 16.27 -15.39 22.35
CA TYR A 18 16.22 -15.19 23.80
C TYR A 18 17.52 -14.61 24.34
N LEU A 19 18.67 -15.03 23.81
CA LEU A 19 19.96 -14.45 24.18
C LEU A 19 20.06 -12.97 23.81
N ARG A 20 19.63 -12.59 22.58
CA ARG A 20 19.58 -11.18 22.16
C ARG A 20 18.64 -10.37 23.05
N ALA A 21 17.46 -10.89 23.36
CA ALA A 21 16.51 -10.24 24.27
C ALA A 21 17.10 -10.07 25.68
N ALA A 22 17.82 -11.07 26.20
CA ALA A 22 18.52 -10.98 27.49
C ALA A 22 19.64 -9.92 27.48
N ILE A 23 20.42 -9.83 26.40
CA ILE A 23 21.44 -8.79 26.25
C ILE A 23 20.80 -7.41 26.23
N LEU A 24 19.76 -7.19 25.41
CA LEU A 24 19.09 -5.90 25.29
C LEU A 24 18.39 -5.47 26.59
N SER A 25 17.77 -6.41 27.31
CA SER A 25 17.10 -6.11 28.58
C SER A 25 18.07 -5.90 29.76
N SER A 26 19.29 -6.42 29.68
CA SER A 26 20.34 -6.21 30.69
C SER A 26 21.26 -5.03 30.37
N ALA A 27 21.17 -4.45 29.16
CA ALA A 27 21.97 -3.30 28.75
C ALA A 27 21.66 -2.07 29.62
N ASN A 28 22.71 -1.50 30.21
CA ASN A 28 22.67 -0.32 31.07
C ASN A 28 23.90 0.57 30.81
N LYS A 29 23.92 1.79 31.37
CA LYS A 29 25.02 2.74 31.12
C LYS A 29 26.39 2.19 31.55
N GLN A 30 26.45 1.26 32.50
CA GLN A 30 27.71 0.70 32.99
C GLN A 30 28.28 -0.39 32.08
N ASN A 31 27.44 -1.26 31.50
CA ASN A 31 27.90 -2.38 30.68
C ASN A 31 27.86 -2.13 29.17
N LEU A 32 27.13 -1.09 28.73
CA LEU A 32 26.98 -0.76 27.32
C LEU A 32 28.30 -0.43 26.61
N PRO A 33 29.27 0.30 27.20
CA PRO A 33 30.57 0.53 26.57
C PRO A 33 31.30 -0.77 26.23
N SER A 34 31.35 -1.72 27.18
CA SER A 34 31.99 -3.02 26.96
C SER A 34 31.23 -3.86 25.92
N LEU A 35 29.90 -3.82 25.96
CA LEU A 35 29.07 -4.53 24.99
C LEU A 35 29.30 -4.02 23.56
N VAL A 36 29.30 -2.71 23.37
CA VAL A 36 29.54 -2.08 22.06
C VAL A 36 30.97 -2.36 21.60
N ALA A 37 31.98 -2.20 22.45
CA ALA A 37 33.36 -2.49 22.10
C ALA A 37 33.54 -3.93 21.59
N VAL A 38 33.00 -4.93 22.31
CA VAL A 38 33.10 -6.34 21.89
C VAL A 38 32.32 -6.62 20.60
N LEU A 39 31.13 -6.01 20.46
CA LEU A 39 30.27 -6.26 19.32
C LEU A 39 30.89 -5.70 18.02
N PHE A 40 31.39 -4.47 18.07
CA PHE A 40 31.86 -3.75 16.88
C PHE A 40 33.35 -3.98 16.56
N ASP A 41 34.12 -4.64 17.45
CA ASP A 41 35.45 -5.19 17.16
C ASP A 41 35.38 -6.41 16.20
N ARG A 42 34.20 -7.05 16.10
CA ARG A 42 33.96 -8.20 15.21
C ARG A 42 32.92 -7.89 14.13
N ALA A 43 33.21 -6.89 13.31
CA ALA A 43 32.30 -6.42 12.25
C ALA A 43 31.84 -7.55 11.30
N ASP A 44 32.72 -8.50 10.99
CA ASP A 44 32.44 -9.70 10.20
C ASP A 44 31.36 -10.60 10.82
N ALA A 45 31.30 -10.66 12.15
CA ALA A 45 30.31 -11.43 12.89
C ALA A 45 28.94 -10.74 13.00
N LEU A 46 28.81 -9.50 12.51
CA LEU A 46 27.56 -8.72 12.55
C LEU A 46 26.61 -9.00 11.38
N VAL A 47 27.09 -9.68 10.34
CA VAL A 47 26.28 -10.08 9.19
C VAL A 47 25.14 -11.01 9.65
N GLY A 48 23.89 -10.65 9.32
CA GLY A 48 22.68 -11.34 9.77
C GLY A 48 22.21 -10.96 11.19
N LEU A 49 22.85 -9.99 11.84
CA LEU A 49 22.47 -9.46 13.17
C LEU A 49 21.93 -8.02 13.10
N GLU A 50 21.48 -7.57 11.93
CA GLU A 50 21.26 -6.15 11.65
C GLU A 50 20.23 -5.50 12.59
N GLU A 51 19.12 -6.17 12.90
CA GLU A 51 18.12 -5.63 13.83
C GLU A 51 18.67 -5.51 15.26
N PHE A 52 19.53 -6.44 15.67
CA PHE A 52 20.20 -6.37 16.97
C PHE A 52 21.22 -5.23 16.99
N VAL A 53 22.02 -5.07 15.93
CA VAL A 53 22.98 -3.98 15.74
C VAL A 53 22.29 -2.62 15.79
N LYS A 54 21.16 -2.46 15.08
CA LYS A 54 20.34 -1.25 15.12
C LYS A 54 19.88 -0.91 16.54
N GLN A 55 19.40 -1.90 17.29
CA GLN A 55 18.91 -1.69 18.65
C GLN A 55 20.05 -1.28 19.60
N ILE A 56 21.22 -1.90 19.50
CA ILE A 56 22.40 -1.52 20.29
C ILE A 56 22.88 -0.11 19.94
N ALA A 57 23.00 0.23 18.65
CA ALA A 57 23.41 1.57 18.22
C ALA A 57 22.43 2.66 18.70
N MET A 58 21.13 2.36 18.69
CA MET A 58 20.10 3.25 19.24
C MET A 58 20.26 3.43 20.76
N LEU A 59 20.50 2.35 21.51
CA LEU A 59 20.72 2.42 22.96
C LEU A 59 21.94 3.28 23.31
N THR A 60 23.03 3.19 22.54
CA THR A 60 24.24 4.02 22.74
C THR A 60 23.89 5.51 22.83
N VAL A 61 23.01 6.00 21.94
CA VAL A 61 22.59 7.39 21.92
C VAL A 61 21.52 7.67 22.98
N VAL A 62 20.48 6.85 23.07
CA VAL A 62 19.34 7.03 23.99
C VAL A 62 19.80 7.05 25.45
N MET A 63 20.76 6.19 25.80
CA MET A 63 21.29 6.07 27.15
C MET A 63 22.37 7.12 27.45
N ASP A 64 22.69 8.01 26.51
CA ASP A 64 23.71 9.05 26.68
C ASP A 64 25.07 8.48 27.15
N SER A 65 25.48 7.38 26.52
CA SER A 65 26.69 6.64 26.87
C SER A 65 27.85 7.10 26.00
N SER A 66 28.50 8.19 26.39
CA SER A 66 29.62 8.79 25.65
C SER A 66 30.78 7.80 25.42
N GLU A 67 31.08 6.95 26.40
CA GLU A 67 32.11 5.90 26.30
C GLU A 67 31.77 4.81 25.26
N ALA A 68 30.48 4.54 25.07
CA ALA A 68 30.01 3.57 24.07
C ALA A 68 29.91 4.19 22.67
N LEU A 69 29.85 5.52 22.56
CA LEU A 69 29.74 6.21 21.29
C LEU A 69 31.00 6.04 20.44
N THR A 70 32.19 6.19 21.04
CA THR A 70 33.49 6.09 20.37
C THR A 70 33.66 4.78 19.59
N PRO A 71 33.59 3.58 20.20
CA PRO A 71 33.78 2.33 19.47
C PRO A 71 32.72 2.09 18.38
N LEU A 72 31.48 2.58 18.58
CA LEU A 72 30.43 2.52 17.55
C LEU A 72 30.80 3.34 16.32
N VAL A 73 31.17 4.61 16.50
CA VAL A 73 31.43 5.51 15.36
C VAL A 73 32.76 5.21 14.67
N GLU A 74 33.76 4.71 15.42
CA GLU A 74 35.03 4.25 14.87
C GLU A 74 34.83 3.03 13.95
N SER A 75 34.07 2.02 14.41
CA SER A 75 33.74 0.83 13.60
C SER A 75 32.88 1.20 12.38
N LEU A 76 31.92 2.12 12.53
CA LEU A 76 31.17 2.65 11.39
C LEU A 76 32.10 3.31 10.36
N SER A 77 33.17 3.96 10.81
CA SER A 77 34.12 4.73 9.99
C SER A 77 35.34 3.95 9.50
N SER A 78 35.43 2.64 9.82
CA SER A 78 36.63 1.83 9.54
C SER A 78 36.59 1.11 8.19
N SER A 79 35.44 1.07 7.50
CA SER A 79 35.31 0.46 6.18
C SER A 79 35.13 1.52 5.10
N ASP A 80 35.82 1.34 3.98
CA ASP A 80 35.59 2.11 2.75
C ASP A 80 34.30 1.64 2.06
N GLU A 81 33.74 2.49 1.19
CA GLU A 81 32.53 2.19 0.42
C GLU A 81 32.73 0.97 -0.50
N PRO A 82 31.73 0.08 -0.68
CA PRO A 82 30.31 0.22 -0.28
C PRO A 82 30.01 -0.16 1.19
N LEU A 83 28.91 0.38 1.72
CA LEU A 83 28.45 0.10 3.08
C LEU A 83 27.89 -1.31 3.24
N ASP A 84 28.29 -1.99 4.31
CA ASP A 84 27.71 -3.26 4.71
C ASP A 84 26.29 -3.11 5.30
N ALA A 85 25.49 -4.17 5.25
CA ALA A 85 24.14 -4.20 5.79
C ALA A 85 24.08 -3.85 7.30
N TRP A 86 25.09 -4.27 8.08
CA TRP A 86 25.19 -3.94 9.50
C TRP A 86 25.53 -2.45 9.72
N GLN A 87 26.33 -1.83 8.86
CA GLN A 87 26.64 -0.39 8.95
C GLN A 87 25.39 0.44 8.70
N LEU A 88 24.59 0.09 7.67
CA LEU A 88 23.30 0.73 7.42
C LEU A 88 22.36 0.59 8.63
N ALA A 89 22.32 -0.59 9.25
CA ALA A 89 21.50 -0.83 10.42
C ALA A 89 21.97 -0.07 11.66
N ALA A 90 23.29 -0.01 11.90
CA ALA A 90 23.89 0.77 12.98
C ALA A 90 23.65 2.28 12.79
N LEU A 91 23.82 2.81 11.58
CA LEU A 91 23.49 4.20 11.25
C LEU A 91 22.00 4.50 11.50
N ARG A 92 21.10 3.61 11.08
CA ARG A 92 19.68 3.74 11.37
C ARG A 92 19.42 3.80 12.88
N GLY A 93 20.03 2.90 13.64
CA GLY A 93 19.93 2.88 15.10
C GLY A 93 20.42 4.17 15.74
N LEU A 94 21.59 4.66 15.32
CA LEU A 94 22.15 5.94 15.76
C LEU A 94 21.15 7.09 15.54
N PHE A 95 20.59 7.21 14.34
CA PHE A 95 19.63 8.27 14.02
C PHE A 95 18.26 8.08 14.70
N ASP A 96 17.79 6.85 14.90
CA ASP A 96 16.59 6.57 15.70
C ASP A 96 16.79 7.06 17.15
N GLY A 97 18.00 6.85 17.70
CA GLY A 97 18.37 7.32 19.03
C GLY A 97 18.49 8.85 19.12
N LEU A 98 19.06 9.49 18.10
CA LEU A 98 19.11 10.95 17.97
C LEU A 98 17.71 11.56 17.96
N ASN A 99 16.82 11.01 17.12
CA ASN A 99 15.45 11.48 17.01
C ASN A 99 14.68 11.33 18.34
N ARG A 100 14.84 10.21 19.06
CA ARG A 100 14.25 10.01 20.39
C ARG A 100 14.74 11.01 21.44
N ARG A 101 15.97 11.50 21.29
CA ARG A 101 16.55 12.54 22.16
C ARG A 101 16.32 13.96 21.65
N HIS A 102 15.69 14.13 20.49
CA HIS A 102 15.56 15.41 19.80
C HIS A 102 16.92 16.13 19.59
N LEU A 103 17.96 15.35 19.24
CA LEU A 103 19.32 15.86 18.98
C LEU A 103 19.69 15.75 17.50
N GLY A 104 20.42 16.74 17.00
CA GLY A 104 21.11 16.68 15.71
C GLY A 104 22.50 16.06 15.78
N LEU A 105 23.04 15.61 14.64
CA LEU A 105 24.39 15.03 14.56
C LEU A 105 25.49 16.03 14.99
N LYS A 106 25.35 17.31 14.63
CA LYS A 106 26.27 18.39 15.04
C LYS A 106 26.24 18.63 16.55
N GLU A 107 25.05 18.53 17.16
CA GLU A 107 24.88 18.66 18.61
C GLU A 107 25.47 17.45 19.34
N LEU A 108 25.26 16.23 18.81
CA LEU A 108 25.92 15.04 19.35
C LEU A 108 27.45 15.19 19.29
N ALA A 109 28.00 15.68 18.18
CA ALA A 109 29.44 15.88 18.03
C ALA A 109 30.01 16.92 19.02
N SER A 110 29.24 17.95 19.41
CA SER A 110 29.71 18.96 20.36
C SER A 110 29.83 18.43 21.79
N ILE A 111 28.96 17.48 22.17
CA ILE A 111 28.96 16.83 23.49
C ILE A 111 29.73 15.50 23.53
N ALA A 112 30.14 14.97 22.37
CA ALA A 112 30.87 13.72 22.25
C ALA A 112 32.33 13.82 22.74
N PRO A 113 32.93 12.70 23.20
CA PRO A 113 34.36 12.61 23.47
C PRO A 113 35.20 13.00 22.26
N GLU A 114 36.39 13.55 22.48
CA GLU A 114 37.28 14.04 21.42
C GLU A 114 37.57 12.96 20.35
N ALA A 115 37.82 11.72 20.78
CA ALA A 115 38.05 10.57 19.90
C ALA A 115 36.88 10.28 18.95
N ALA A 116 35.63 10.54 19.36
CA ALA A 116 34.44 10.28 18.55
C ALA A 116 34.15 11.40 17.53
N ARG A 117 34.70 12.62 17.70
CA ARG A 117 34.36 13.78 16.85
C ARG A 117 34.80 13.61 15.40
N GLY A 118 36.01 13.08 15.19
CA GLY A 118 36.54 12.78 13.86
C GLY A 118 35.65 11.78 13.09
N PRO A 119 35.40 10.58 13.65
CA PRO A 119 34.48 9.61 13.06
C PRO A 119 33.06 10.15 12.81
N LEU A 120 32.48 10.88 13.77
CA LEU A 120 31.15 11.51 13.59
C LEU A 120 31.11 12.46 12.39
N SER A 121 32.20 13.19 12.12
CA SER A 121 32.25 14.09 10.96
C SER A 121 32.24 13.35 9.61
N ARG A 122 32.64 12.07 9.58
CA ARG A 122 32.60 11.23 8.37
C ARG A 122 31.21 10.65 8.09
N ILE A 123 30.30 10.62 9.06
CA ILE A 123 28.95 10.04 8.85
C ILE A 123 28.20 10.71 7.69
N GLY A 124 28.48 12.00 7.41
CA GLY A 124 27.91 12.67 6.24
C GLY A 124 28.22 11.98 4.91
N SER A 125 29.43 11.43 4.71
CA SER A 125 29.77 10.75 3.45
C SER A 125 28.96 9.47 3.23
N PHE A 126 28.52 8.81 4.30
CA PHE A 126 27.68 7.62 4.21
C PHE A 126 26.29 7.88 3.63
N PHE A 127 25.79 9.12 3.66
CA PHE A 127 24.55 9.46 2.98
C PHE A 127 24.73 9.46 1.46
N ALA A 128 25.91 9.83 0.95
CA ALA A 128 26.21 9.69 -0.47
C ALA A 128 26.23 8.21 -0.89
N ALA A 129 26.89 7.36 -0.10
CA ALA A 129 26.89 5.90 -0.31
C ALA A 129 25.48 5.30 -0.23
N ALA A 130 24.66 5.74 0.73
CA ALA A 130 23.27 5.30 0.84
C ALA A 130 22.42 5.72 -0.37
N ARG A 131 22.59 6.95 -0.88
CA ARG A 131 21.93 7.37 -2.13
C ARG A 131 22.37 6.52 -3.32
N ALA A 132 23.66 6.20 -3.43
CA ALA A 132 24.17 5.32 -4.48
C ALA A 132 23.57 3.91 -4.38
N ALA A 133 23.57 3.31 -3.18
CA ALA A 133 23.00 2.00 -2.92
C ALA A 133 21.48 1.96 -3.19
N ALA A 134 20.73 3.00 -2.83
CA ALA A 134 19.29 3.08 -3.10
C ALA A 134 18.96 3.09 -4.61
N ARG A 135 19.80 3.77 -5.41
CA ARG A 135 19.65 3.92 -6.86
C ARG A 135 20.19 2.72 -7.66
N ASP A 136 21.07 1.91 -7.09
CA ASP A 136 21.66 0.76 -7.76
C ASP A 136 20.61 -0.33 -8.02
N SER A 137 20.20 -0.47 -9.28
CA SER A 137 19.23 -1.48 -9.71
C SER A 137 19.80 -2.91 -9.71
N THR A 138 21.12 -3.08 -9.54
CA THR A 138 21.79 -4.38 -9.44
C THR A 138 21.93 -4.85 -7.99
N ALA A 139 21.82 -3.94 -7.02
CA ALA A 139 21.78 -4.26 -5.61
C ALA A 139 20.48 -5.00 -5.23
N SER A 140 20.57 -5.89 -4.24
CA SER A 140 19.38 -6.57 -3.71
C SER A 140 18.38 -5.58 -3.11
N ASP A 141 17.09 -5.88 -3.20
CA ASP A 141 16.03 -5.05 -2.61
C ASP A 141 16.28 -4.77 -1.11
N ASP A 142 16.77 -5.73 -0.33
CA ASP A 142 17.06 -5.53 1.10
C ASP A 142 18.10 -4.40 1.34
N VAL A 143 19.19 -4.40 0.57
CA VAL A 143 20.22 -3.34 0.64
C VAL A 143 19.62 -1.98 0.28
N ARG A 144 18.84 -1.93 -0.81
CA ARG A 144 18.20 -0.69 -1.28
C ARG A 144 17.21 -0.14 -0.27
N LEU A 145 16.38 -1.00 0.31
CA LEU A 145 15.40 -0.66 1.34
C LEU A 145 16.07 -0.08 2.59
N ARG A 146 17.14 -0.73 3.08
CA ARG A 146 17.91 -0.23 4.23
C ARG A 146 18.57 1.13 3.96
N ALA A 147 19.10 1.31 2.75
CA ALA A 147 19.70 2.58 2.36
C ALA A 147 18.64 3.70 2.34
N ILE A 148 17.46 3.44 1.79
CA ILE A 148 16.33 4.38 1.75
C ILE A 148 15.87 4.81 3.16
N GLU A 149 15.84 3.89 4.11
CA GLU A 149 15.45 4.19 5.50
C GLU A 149 16.37 5.20 6.19
N LEU A 150 17.62 5.36 5.71
CA LEU A 150 18.57 6.34 6.21
C LEU A 150 18.33 7.74 5.63
N LEU A 151 17.86 7.83 4.39
CA LEU A 151 17.74 9.08 3.63
C LEU A 151 16.72 10.04 4.27
N GLY A 152 17.02 11.33 4.23
CA GLY A 152 16.17 12.42 4.73
C GLY A 152 16.34 12.72 6.22
N ARG A 153 17.13 11.92 6.94
CA ARG A 153 17.37 12.05 8.38
C ARG A 153 18.40 13.10 8.76
N LEU A 154 19.37 13.39 7.88
CA LEU A 154 20.40 14.40 8.11
C LEU A 154 20.04 15.71 7.40
N SER A 155 19.87 16.79 8.17
CA SER A 155 19.37 18.07 7.64
C SER A 155 20.20 18.65 6.50
N ASP A 156 21.53 18.55 6.58
CA ASP A 156 22.44 19.10 5.55
C ASP A 156 22.36 18.29 4.23
N GLU A 157 22.07 16.99 4.31
CA GLU A 157 21.96 16.07 3.16
C GLU A 157 20.53 16.00 2.60
N ARG A 158 19.54 16.48 3.37
CA ARG A 158 18.11 16.33 3.08
C ARG A 158 17.72 16.73 1.66
N PRO A 159 18.17 17.86 1.08
CA PRO A 159 17.76 18.23 -0.28
C PRO A 159 18.14 17.17 -1.33
N ALA A 160 19.35 16.62 -1.26
CA ALA A 160 19.82 15.58 -2.18
C ALA A 160 19.15 14.22 -1.90
N ASP A 161 18.85 13.94 -0.64
CA ASP A 161 18.11 12.74 -0.24
C ASP A 161 16.67 12.77 -0.75
N LEU A 162 15.95 13.89 -0.58
CA LEU A 162 14.58 14.06 -1.06
C LEU A 162 14.50 13.88 -2.57
N GLN A 163 15.44 14.47 -3.32
CA GLN A 163 15.51 14.28 -4.77
C GLN A 163 15.76 12.80 -5.12
N THR A 164 16.72 12.14 -4.44
CA THR A 164 16.99 10.72 -4.65
C THR A 164 15.77 9.85 -4.41
N LEU A 165 15.04 10.10 -3.32
CA LEU A 165 13.82 9.37 -2.99
C LEU A 165 12.71 9.62 -4.03
N ALA A 166 12.58 10.85 -4.54
CA ALA A 166 11.62 11.17 -5.59
C ALA A 166 11.94 10.46 -6.91
N ASP A 167 13.23 10.38 -7.28
CA ASP A 167 13.68 9.69 -8.51
C ASP A 167 13.36 8.18 -8.49
N LEU A 168 13.25 7.57 -7.30
CA LEU A 168 12.88 6.17 -7.14
C LEU A 168 11.39 5.92 -7.40
N LEU A 169 10.55 6.95 -7.46
CA LEU A 169 9.11 6.83 -7.74
C LEU A 169 8.87 6.72 -9.26
N SER A 170 9.40 5.65 -9.85
CA SER A 170 9.36 5.40 -11.29
C SER A 170 8.85 4.00 -11.63
N PRO A 171 8.25 3.80 -12.82
CA PRO A 171 7.77 2.48 -13.25
C PRO A 171 8.87 1.41 -13.33
N GLN A 172 10.13 1.83 -13.54
CA GLN A 172 11.29 0.94 -13.60
C GLN A 172 11.71 0.42 -12.21
N THR A 173 11.28 1.10 -11.14
CA THR A 173 11.64 0.73 -9.77
C THR A 173 10.65 -0.29 -9.18
N PRO A 174 11.10 -1.32 -8.46
CA PRO A 174 10.23 -2.25 -7.72
C PRO A 174 9.23 -1.53 -6.80
N ALA A 175 8.01 -2.07 -6.70
CA ALA A 175 6.95 -1.50 -5.86
C ALA A 175 7.34 -1.42 -4.36
N SER A 176 8.08 -2.41 -3.85
CA SER A 176 8.63 -2.42 -2.48
C SER A 176 9.53 -1.20 -2.21
N VAL A 177 10.39 -0.88 -3.17
CA VAL A 177 11.33 0.23 -3.10
C VAL A 177 10.62 1.57 -3.26
N GLN A 178 9.65 1.68 -4.17
CA GLN A 178 8.79 2.86 -4.29
C GLN A 178 8.04 3.14 -2.97
N SER A 179 7.49 2.09 -2.35
CA SER A 179 6.78 2.20 -1.07
C SER A 179 7.68 2.69 0.05
N ALA A 180 8.91 2.16 0.14
CA ALA A 180 9.89 2.63 1.10
C ALA A 180 10.29 4.09 0.86
N ALA A 181 10.41 4.50 -0.40
CA ALA A 181 10.74 5.88 -0.76
C ALA A 181 9.63 6.87 -0.34
N VAL A 182 8.35 6.53 -0.56
CA VAL A 182 7.21 7.33 -0.07
C VAL A 182 7.23 7.43 1.45
N ALA A 183 7.46 6.32 2.15
CA ALA A 183 7.55 6.32 3.61
C ALA A 183 8.69 7.20 4.12
N ALA A 184 9.88 7.14 3.51
CA ALA A 184 11.03 7.96 3.85
C ALA A 184 10.76 9.45 3.60
N LEU A 185 10.22 9.81 2.42
CA LEU A 185 9.77 11.18 2.11
C LEU A 185 8.78 11.69 3.16
N ALA A 186 7.74 10.90 3.44
CA ALA A 186 6.68 11.27 4.39
C ALA A 186 7.20 11.44 5.83
N ALA A 187 8.23 10.66 6.23
CA ALA A 187 8.84 10.74 7.55
C ALA A 187 9.61 12.05 7.78
N THR A 188 10.17 12.65 6.73
CA THR A 188 10.93 13.91 6.86
C THR A 188 10.08 15.09 7.36
N GLY A 189 8.79 15.10 7.02
CA GLY A 189 7.90 16.23 7.28
C GLY A 189 8.25 17.49 6.48
N ASP A 190 9.13 17.39 5.47
CA ASP A 190 9.59 18.54 4.71
C ASP A 190 8.47 19.14 3.83
N PRO A 191 8.30 20.48 3.79
CA PRO A 191 7.25 21.12 2.98
C PRO A 191 7.32 20.84 1.47
N GLN A 192 8.48 20.41 0.94
CA GLN A 192 8.61 20.08 -0.49
C GLN A 192 8.04 18.69 -0.85
N VAL A 193 7.83 17.83 0.15
CA VAL A 193 7.42 16.43 -0.05
C VAL A 193 6.16 16.29 -0.89
N PRO A 194 5.07 17.06 -0.69
CA PRO A 194 3.88 16.89 -1.53
C PRO A 194 4.13 17.18 -3.00
N THR A 195 4.96 18.18 -3.32
CA THR A 195 5.34 18.49 -4.71
C THR A 195 6.10 17.32 -5.33
N LEU A 196 7.04 16.73 -4.58
CA LEU A 196 7.81 15.58 -5.03
C LEU A 196 6.93 14.34 -5.22
N LEU A 197 6.08 14.04 -4.23
CA LEU A 197 5.16 12.91 -4.27
C LEU A 197 4.08 13.06 -5.35
N LEU A 198 3.71 14.27 -5.77
CA LEU A 198 2.71 14.46 -6.83
C LEU A 198 3.33 14.68 -8.21
N GLY A 199 4.65 14.82 -8.31
CA GLY A 199 5.36 15.06 -9.57
C GLY A 199 5.24 13.90 -10.57
N GLY A 200 5.29 12.65 -10.08
CA GLY A 200 5.19 11.43 -10.90
C GLY A 200 3.78 10.83 -10.99
N TRP A 201 2.75 11.54 -10.50
CA TRP A 201 1.39 11.01 -10.29
C TRP A 201 0.79 10.18 -11.45
N PRO A 202 0.95 10.57 -12.74
CA PRO A 202 0.42 9.78 -13.84
C PRO A 202 0.98 8.35 -13.90
N GLY A 203 2.25 8.13 -13.54
CA GLY A 203 2.92 6.85 -13.70
C GLY A 203 2.86 5.90 -12.51
N TYR A 204 2.23 6.32 -11.42
CA TYR A 204 2.12 5.49 -10.23
C TYR A 204 1.09 4.38 -10.37
N GLY A 205 1.46 3.18 -9.92
CA GLY A 205 0.53 2.06 -9.78
C GLY A 205 -0.52 2.31 -8.68
N PRO A 206 -1.58 1.47 -8.64
CA PRO A 206 -2.71 1.65 -7.72
C PRO A 206 -2.31 1.68 -6.24
N GLU A 207 -1.38 0.81 -5.82
CA GLU A 207 -0.93 0.75 -4.43
C GLU A 207 -0.17 2.02 -4.04
N LEU A 208 0.79 2.43 -4.87
CA LEU A 208 1.60 3.62 -4.63
C LEU A 208 0.74 4.89 -4.56
N ARG A 209 -0.27 5.02 -5.42
CA ARG A 209 -1.23 6.14 -5.37
C ARG A 209 -1.94 6.23 -4.03
N GLY A 210 -2.38 5.08 -3.50
CA GLY A 210 -2.97 5.00 -2.17
C GLY A 210 -2.01 5.46 -1.07
N GLN A 211 -0.76 4.99 -1.11
CA GLN A 211 0.28 5.37 -0.15
C GLN A 211 0.64 6.86 -0.21
N VAL A 212 0.74 7.42 -1.42
CA VAL A 212 0.97 8.86 -1.65
C VAL A 212 -0.18 9.67 -1.05
N ILE A 213 -1.44 9.32 -1.35
CA ILE A 213 -2.59 10.02 -0.78
C ILE A 213 -2.55 9.91 0.75
N ASP A 214 -2.34 8.72 1.32
CA ASP A 214 -2.28 8.54 2.78
C ASP A 214 -1.18 9.38 3.44
N ALA A 215 -0.01 9.50 2.82
CA ALA A 215 1.07 10.36 3.28
C ALA A 215 0.63 11.82 3.33
N LEU A 216 -0.05 12.31 2.29
CA LEU A 216 -0.56 13.69 2.19
C LEU A 216 -1.69 13.97 3.18
N LEU A 217 -2.55 12.98 3.47
CA LEU A 217 -3.60 13.09 4.48
C LEU A 217 -3.04 13.15 5.92
N GLY A 218 -1.77 12.79 6.13
CA GLY A 218 -1.15 12.77 7.45
C GLY A 218 -0.93 14.14 8.07
N ARG A 219 -0.92 15.22 7.29
CA ARG A 219 -0.62 16.59 7.74
C ARG A 219 -1.52 17.60 7.06
N GLU A 220 -2.09 18.53 7.84
CA GLU A 220 -3.02 19.54 7.31
C GLU A 220 -2.44 20.38 6.14
N PRO A 221 -1.20 20.89 6.20
CA PRO A 221 -0.62 21.64 5.08
C PRO A 221 -0.49 20.81 3.80
N TRP A 222 -0.21 19.51 3.93
CA TRP A 222 -0.05 18.60 2.79
C TRP A 222 -1.40 18.22 2.18
N LEU A 223 -2.42 18.01 3.02
CA LEU A 223 -3.79 17.79 2.56
C LEU A 223 -4.31 18.99 1.76
N ARG A 224 -4.05 20.22 2.20
CA ARG A 224 -4.40 21.41 1.42
C ARG A 224 -3.73 21.44 0.05
N GLN A 225 -2.46 21.04 -0.02
CA GLN A 225 -1.77 20.94 -1.31
C GLN A 225 -2.37 19.85 -2.21
N LEU A 226 -2.76 18.70 -1.66
CA LEU A 226 -3.50 17.68 -2.42
C LEU A 226 -4.82 18.24 -2.96
N LEU A 227 -5.60 18.96 -2.15
CA LEU A 227 -6.87 19.56 -2.59
C LEU A 227 -6.65 20.61 -3.68
N ALA A 228 -5.59 21.42 -3.59
CA ALA A 228 -5.22 22.37 -4.63
C ALA A 228 -4.84 21.67 -5.95
N GLU A 229 -4.13 20.53 -5.87
CA GLU A 229 -3.76 19.72 -7.04
C GLU A 229 -4.96 18.95 -7.61
N ILE A 230 -6.01 18.75 -6.83
CA ILE A 230 -7.31 18.28 -7.31
C ILE A 230 -8.08 19.40 -8.01
N GLU A 231 -8.09 20.61 -7.44
CA GLU A 231 -8.72 21.77 -8.06
C GLU A 231 -8.07 22.15 -9.40
N SER A 232 -6.75 21.96 -9.52
CA SER A 232 -5.99 22.17 -10.77
C SER A 232 -6.12 21.03 -11.78
N GLU A 233 -6.88 19.98 -11.46
CA GLU A 233 -7.08 18.76 -12.27
C GLU A 233 -5.81 17.91 -12.50
N LYS A 234 -4.68 18.23 -11.88
CA LYS A 234 -3.45 17.40 -11.95
C LYS A 234 -3.66 16.04 -11.29
N VAL A 235 -4.35 16.02 -10.15
CA VAL A 235 -4.83 14.81 -9.49
C VAL A 235 -6.35 14.77 -9.66
N PRO A 236 -6.91 13.81 -10.41
CA PRO A 236 -8.34 13.79 -10.62
C PRO A 236 -9.05 13.42 -9.30
N ALA A 237 -10.17 14.09 -9.00
CA ALA A 237 -10.92 13.85 -7.77
C ALA A 237 -11.28 12.37 -7.56
N VAL A 238 -11.51 11.62 -8.64
CA VAL A 238 -11.79 10.16 -8.65
C VAL A 238 -10.64 9.30 -8.16
N ALA A 239 -9.41 9.82 -8.12
CA ALA A 239 -8.27 9.11 -7.55
C ALA A 239 -8.37 8.90 -6.04
N VAL A 240 -9.07 9.79 -5.34
CA VAL A 240 -9.34 9.63 -3.91
C VAL A 240 -10.52 8.67 -3.78
N ASP A 241 -10.28 7.46 -3.27
CA ASP A 241 -11.35 6.47 -3.07
C ASP A 241 -12.35 6.91 -1.99
N VAL A 242 -13.44 6.16 -1.88
CA VAL A 242 -14.57 6.46 -0.99
C VAL A 242 -14.15 6.58 0.47
N ALA A 243 -13.26 5.70 0.97
CA ALA A 243 -12.86 5.71 2.37
C ALA A 243 -12.02 6.96 2.69
N ARG A 244 -11.07 7.29 1.81
CA ARG A 244 -10.23 8.48 1.95
C ARG A 244 -11.03 9.77 1.77
N ARG A 245 -11.97 9.82 0.81
CA ARG A 245 -12.92 10.94 0.65
C ARG A 245 -13.72 11.18 1.92
N GLN A 246 -14.28 10.11 2.50
CA GLN A 246 -15.05 10.23 3.74
C GLN A 246 -14.20 10.81 4.87
N ARG A 247 -12.94 10.36 5.01
CA ARG A 247 -12.01 10.90 6.00
C ARG A 247 -11.75 12.40 5.81
N ILE A 248 -11.62 12.87 4.57
CA ILE A 248 -11.43 14.30 4.26
C ILE A 248 -12.72 15.09 4.55
N LEU A 249 -13.88 14.57 4.15
CA LEU A 249 -15.19 15.20 4.38
C LEU A 249 -15.55 15.27 5.88
N GLN A 250 -14.98 14.39 6.70
CA GLN A 250 -15.14 14.37 8.16
C GLN A 250 -13.98 15.06 8.90
N HIS A 251 -13.10 15.77 8.18
CA HIS A 251 -11.92 16.39 8.78
C HIS A 251 -12.31 17.46 9.83
N PRO A 252 -11.58 17.61 10.96
CA PRO A 252 -11.93 18.59 11.99
C PRO A 252 -11.94 20.05 11.52
N ASN A 253 -11.06 20.39 10.58
CA ASN A 253 -11.00 21.73 9.98
C ASN A 253 -12.15 21.96 8.98
N GLU A 254 -12.98 22.97 9.25
CA GLU A 254 -14.15 23.32 8.44
C GLU A 254 -13.83 23.78 7.01
N GLN A 255 -12.72 24.51 6.83
CA GLN A 255 -12.31 24.99 5.51
C GLN A 255 -11.99 23.81 4.59
N ILE A 256 -11.27 22.82 5.11
CA ILE A 256 -10.93 21.59 4.38
C ILE A 256 -12.19 20.80 4.00
N ARG A 257 -13.18 20.71 4.90
CA ARG A 257 -14.45 20.04 4.57
C ARG A 257 -15.17 20.75 3.44
N ALA A 258 -15.32 22.07 3.53
CA ALA A 258 -16.03 22.86 2.51
C ALA A 258 -15.34 22.80 1.13
N GLU A 259 -14.00 22.88 1.10
CA GLU A 259 -13.21 22.71 -0.13
C GLU A 259 -13.41 21.30 -0.72
N ALA A 260 -13.32 20.26 0.11
CA ALA A 260 -13.49 18.88 -0.32
C ALA A 260 -14.91 18.60 -0.83
N GLU A 261 -15.95 19.13 -0.19
CA GLU A 261 -17.34 19.00 -0.63
C GLU A 261 -17.52 19.57 -2.04
N LYS A 262 -16.99 20.77 -2.30
CA LYS A 262 -17.02 21.41 -3.62
C LYS A 262 -16.29 20.55 -4.67
N LEU A 263 -15.07 20.11 -4.36
CA LEU A 263 -14.23 19.36 -5.30
C LEU A 263 -14.81 17.97 -5.62
N PHE A 264 -15.36 17.27 -4.63
CA PHE A 264 -15.95 15.95 -4.84
C PHE A 264 -17.36 16.00 -5.43
N ALA A 265 -18.12 17.09 -5.24
CA ALA A 265 -19.41 17.29 -5.90
C ALA A 265 -19.25 17.53 -7.41
N GLY A 266 -18.18 18.23 -7.82
CA GLY A 266 -17.85 18.48 -9.23
C GLY A 266 -17.43 17.24 -10.03
N ALA A 267 -17.20 16.10 -9.37
CA ALA A 267 -16.80 14.85 -10.04
C ALA A 267 -17.94 14.17 -10.84
N VAL A 268 -19.16 14.70 -10.81
CA VAL A 268 -20.29 14.15 -11.59
C VAL A 268 -20.26 14.71 -13.01
N ASN A 269 -20.06 13.83 -14.00
CA ASN A 269 -20.13 14.21 -15.40
C ASN A 269 -21.59 14.48 -15.82
N ALA A 270 -21.89 15.71 -16.22
CA ALA A 270 -23.25 16.13 -16.59
C ALA A 270 -23.83 15.34 -17.78
N ASP A 271 -23.01 15.01 -18.79
CA ASP A 271 -23.44 14.24 -19.95
C ASP A 271 -23.78 12.80 -19.56
N ARG A 272 -23.00 12.20 -18.67
CA ARG A 272 -23.30 10.86 -18.13
C ARG A 272 -24.54 10.89 -17.25
N GLN A 273 -24.75 11.95 -16.48
CA GLN A 273 -25.97 12.13 -15.69
C GLN A 273 -27.23 12.22 -16.56
N GLN A 274 -27.17 12.88 -17.73
CA GLN A 274 -28.29 12.89 -18.69
C GLN A 274 -28.62 11.50 -19.22
N VAL A 275 -27.61 10.67 -19.51
CA VAL A 275 -27.82 9.27 -19.92
C VAL A 275 -28.49 8.49 -18.80
N ILE A 276 -27.99 8.58 -17.56
CA ILE A 276 -28.59 7.91 -16.40
C ILE A 276 -30.06 8.33 -16.23
N ASP A 277 -30.36 9.60 -16.41
CA ASP A 277 -31.71 10.13 -16.27
C ASP A 277 -32.65 9.62 -17.37
N ARG A 278 -32.18 9.53 -18.62
CA ARG A 278 -32.92 8.91 -19.73
C ARG A 278 -33.26 7.44 -19.49
N TYR A 279 -32.35 6.69 -18.84
CA TYR A 279 -32.56 5.27 -18.56
C TYR A 279 -33.21 5.02 -17.19
N ARG A 280 -33.56 6.07 -16.45
CA ARG A 280 -34.20 5.94 -15.13
C ARG A 280 -35.54 5.21 -15.22
N ASP A 281 -36.29 5.41 -16.30
CA ASP A 281 -37.58 4.75 -16.53
C ASP A 281 -37.44 3.22 -16.69
N ALA A 282 -36.26 2.72 -17.07
CA ALA A 282 -35.99 1.29 -17.10
C ALA A 282 -36.15 0.62 -15.73
N LEU A 283 -35.98 1.37 -14.63
CA LEU A 283 -36.17 0.86 -13.27
C LEU A 283 -37.63 0.51 -12.94
N ALA A 284 -38.59 1.04 -13.71
CA ALA A 284 -40.02 0.79 -13.53
C ALA A 284 -40.56 -0.28 -14.50
N LEU A 285 -39.77 -0.69 -15.50
CA LEU A 285 -40.17 -1.71 -16.46
C LEU A 285 -40.10 -3.11 -15.82
N ALA A 286 -41.00 -3.99 -16.23
CA ALA A 286 -40.90 -5.40 -15.90
C ALA A 286 -39.78 -6.03 -16.75
N GLY A 287 -38.71 -6.51 -16.10
CA GLY A 287 -37.60 -7.18 -16.77
C GLY A 287 -37.71 -8.70 -16.76
N SER A 288 -37.10 -9.37 -17.74
CA SER A 288 -36.91 -10.83 -17.79
C SER A 288 -35.46 -11.19 -17.45
N ALA A 289 -35.27 -12.10 -16.48
CA ALA A 289 -33.96 -12.60 -16.11
C ALA A 289 -33.28 -13.36 -17.26
N GLU A 290 -34.07 -14.08 -18.08
CA GLU A 290 -33.58 -14.84 -19.24
C GLU A 290 -33.05 -13.90 -20.33
N GLN A 291 -33.79 -12.84 -20.65
CA GLN A 291 -33.32 -11.81 -21.60
C GLN A 291 -32.13 -11.04 -21.03
N GLY A 292 -32.14 -10.75 -19.72
CA GLY A 292 -31.04 -10.09 -19.02
C GLY A 292 -29.75 -10.91 -19.06
N ALA A 293 -29.85 -12.24 -18.94
CA ALA A 293 -28.71 -13.14 -19.10
C ALA A 293 -28.10 -13.07 -20.51
N ALA A 294 -28.93 -12.93 -21.55
CA ALA A 294 -28.45 -12.77 -22.92
C ALA A 294 -27.74 -11.42 -23.11
N VAL A 295 -28.25 -10.33 -22.52
CA VAL A 295 -27.60 -9.01 -22.52
C VAL A 295 -26.27 -9.06 -21.77
N PHE A 296 -26.25 -9.65 -20.58
CA PHE A 296 -25.03 -9.83 -19.77
C PHE A 296 -23.96 -10.58 -20.56
N LYS A 297 -24.32 -11.72 -21.16
CA LYS A 297 -23.40 -12.53 -21.97
C LYS A 297 -22.79 -11.77 -23.14
N LYS A 298 -23.57 -10.89 -23.78
CA LYS A 298 -23.13 -10.12 -24.94
C LYS A 298 -22.25 -8.92 -24.56
N SER A 299 -22.63 -8.18 -23.52
CA SER A 299 -22.08 -6.84 -23.24
C SER A 299 -21.21 -6.76 -21.99
N CYS A 300 -21.39 -7.66 -21.03
CA CYS A 300 -20.75 -7.58 -19.71
C CYS A 300 -19.76 -8.72 -19.47
N ALA A 301 -20.05 -9.92 -19.97
CA ALA A 301 -19.28 -11.13 -19.72
C ALA A 301 -17.84 -11.11 -20.29
N THR A 302 -17.55 -10.20 -21.23
CA THR A 302 -16.18 -9.96 -21.72
C THR A 302 -15.24 -9.53 -20.61
N CYS A 303 -15.74 -8.75 -19.64
CA CYS A 303 -14.91 -8.18 -18.57
C CYS A 303 -15.33 -8.64 -17.18
N HIS A 304 -16.62 -8.89 -16.95
CA HIS A 304 -17.18 -9.20 -15.64
C HIS A 304 -17.58 -10.65 -15.52
N ARG A 305 -17.40 -11.20 -14.32
CA ARG A 305 -17.88 -12.54 -13.97
C ARG A 305 -19.18 -12.44 -13.19
N LEU A 306 -20.10 -13.35 -13.49
CA LEU A 306 -21.29 -13.62 -12.68
C LEU A 306 -21.50 -15.14 -12.65
N ALA A 307 -21.40 -15.73 -11.46
CA ALA A 307 -21.23 -17.18 -11.29
C ALA A 307 -20.09 -17.73 -12.17
N ASP A 308 -20.40 -18.70 -13.03
CA ASP A 308 -19.44 -19.36 -13.92
C ASP A 308 -19.36 -18.70 -15.31
N MET A 309 -20.05 -17.57 -15.52
CA MET A 309 -20.08 -16.87 -16.81
C MET A 309 -19.21 -15.62 -16.79
N GLY A 310 -18.33 -15.49 -17.79
CA GLY A 310 -17.56 -14.28 -18.07
C GLY A 310 -16.11 -14.34 -17.62
N GLN A 311 -15.49 -13.16 -17.45
CA GLN A 311 -14.06 -13.00 -17.15
C GLN A 311 -13.85 -12.20 -15.86
N VAL A 312 -12.64 -12.24 -15.30
CA VAL A 312 -12.28 -11.49 -14.07
C VAL A 312 -11.35 -10.33 -14.41
N VAL A 313 -11.78 -9.48 -15.34
CA VAL A 313 -11.09 -8.22 -15.67
C VAL A 313 -11.64 -7.09 -14.79
N GLY A 314 -12.96 -6.94 -14.76
CA GLY A 314 -13.67 -6.10 -13.81
C GLY A 314 -14.03 -6.86 -12.52
N PRO A 315 -14.70 -6.19 -11.58
CA PRO A 315 -15.25 -6.82 -10.38
C PRO A 315 -16.12 -8.04 -10.71
N ASP A 316 -16.02 -9.08 -9.88
CA ASP A 316 -16.98 -10.19 -9.86
C ASP A 316 -18.34 -9.67 -9.36
N LEU A 317 -19.34 -9.68 -10.24
CA LEU A 317 -20.66 -9.12 -9.95
C LEU A 317 -21.50 -10.05 -9.06
N SER A 318 -21.06 -11.28 -8.82
CA SER A 318 -21.72 -12.21 -7.90
C SER A 318 -21.79 -11.64 -6.47
N ALA A 319 -20.77 -10.85 -6.11
CA ALA A 319 -20.66 -10.19 -4.80
C ALA A 319 -21.42 -8.85 -4.72
N LEU A 320 -22.04 -8.39 -5.80
CA LEU A 320 -22.72 -7.09 -5.88
C LEU A 320 -24.25 -7.21 -6.03
N SER A 321 -24.81 -8.40 -5.82
CA SER A 321 -26.25 -8.67 -5.90
C SER A 321 -27.08 -7.95 -4.82
N ASP A 322 -26.44 -7.39 -3.79
CA ASP A 322 -27.04 -6.58 -2.74
C ASP A 322 -27.19 -5.09 -3.11
N ARG A 323 -26.56 -4.65 -4.21
CA ARG A 323 -26.62 -3.26 -4.67
C ARG A 323 -27.99 -2.94 -5.26
N SER A 324 -28.49 -1.73 -5.00
CA SER A 324 -29.77 -1.31 -5.56
C SER A 324 -29.69 -1.18 -7.09
N PRO A 325 -30.78 -1.47 -7.83
CA PRO A 325 -30.81 -1.31 -9.29
C PRO A 325 -30.42 0.10 -9.76
N ARG A 326 -30.75 1.14 -8.98
CA ARG A 326 -30.34 2.53 -9.25
C ARG A 326 -28.82 2.72 -9.16
N THR A 327 -28.16 2.07 -8.22
CA THR A 327 -26.69 2.11 -8.08
C THR A 327 -26.04 1.40 -9.25
N MET A 328 -26.55 0.22 -9.63
CA MET A 328 -26.06 -0.53 -10.80
C MET A 328 -26.23 0.28 -12.08
N LEU A 329 -27.40 0.90 -12.30
CA LEU A 329 -27.66 1.76 -13.46
C LEU A 329 -26.62 2.88 -13.58
N THR A 330 -26.29 3.51 -12.44
CA THR A 330 -25.27 4.57 -12.39
C THR A 330 -23.90 4.02 -12.77
N ALA A 331 -23.49 2.88 -12.19
CA ALA A 331 -22.19 2.27 -12.49
C ALA A 331 -22.05 1.80 -13.94
N ILE A 332 -23.16 1.35 -14.56
CA ILE A 332 -23.18 0.90 -15.96
C ILE A 332 -22.95 2.07 -16.94
N PHE A 333 -23.59 3.22 -16.69
CA PHE A 333 -23.56 4.35 -17.63
C PHE A 333 -22.55 5.44 -17.28
N ASP A 334 -22.03 5.44 -16.05
CA ASP A 334 -20.97 6.32 -15.58
C ASP A 334 -19.91 5.50 -14.82
N PRO A 335 -19.14 4.64 -15.52
CA PRO A 335 -18.14 3.78 -14.90
C PRO A 335 -16.97 4.55 -14.27
N ASN A 336 -16.80 5.83 -14.60
CA ASN A 336 -15.76 6.70 -14.08
C ASN A 336 -16.15 7.40 -12.77
N ARG A 337 -17.45 7.42 -12.40
CA ARG A 337 -17.96 8.13 -11.22
C ARG A 337 -17.29 7.76 -9.91
N ALA A 338 -17.00 6.46 -9.75
CA ALA A 338 -16.47 5.87 -8.53
C ALA A 338 -15.64 4.61 -8.86
N VAL A 339 -14.59 4.80 -9.66
CA VAL A 339 -13.67 3.71 -10.03
C VAL A 339 -12.60 3.53 -8.96
N GLU A 340 -12.40 2.30 -8.49
CA GLU A 340 -11.28 1.98 -7.61
C GLU A 340 -9.95 2.01 -8.40
N ALA A 341 -8.86 2.44 -7.76
CA ALA A 341 -7.56 2.59 -8.42
C ALA A 341 -7.08 1.32 -9.17
N LYS A 342 -7.45 0.14 -8.68
CA LYS A 342 -7.10 -1.17 -9.29
C LYS A 342 -7.79 -1.45 -10.64
N PHE A 343 -8.88 -0.74 -10.96
CA PHE A 343 -9.61 -0.86 -12.23
C PHE A 343 -9.34 0.30 -13.19
N LEU A 344 -8.43 1.21 -12.82
CA LEU A 344 -7.98 2.26 -13.73
C LEU A 344 -7.19 1.66 -14.89
N ASN A 345 -7.45 2.18 -16.08
CA ASN A 345 -6.74 1.79 -17.28
C ASN A 345 -5.38 2.50 -17.35
N TYR A 346 -4.33 1.72 -17.64
CA TYR A 346 -2.95 2.15 -17.81
C TYR A 346 -2.49 1.94 -19.24
N THR A 347 -1.65 2.84 -19.70
CA THR A 347 -0.89 2.73 -20.94
C THR A 347 0.57 2.53 -20.57
N ALA A 348 1.17 1.44 -21.05
CA ALA A 348 2.60 1.17 -20.92
C ALA A 348 3.26 1.29 -22.29
N ILE A 349 4.40 1.98 -22.36
CA ILE A 349 5.22 2.13 -23.55
C ILE A 349 6.56 1.48 -23.25
N THR A 350 6.99 0.57 -24.11
CA THR A 350 8.31 -0.06 -24.00
C THR A 350 9.38 0.78 -24.68
N ASN A 351 10.66 0.53 -24.36
CA ASN A 351 11.82 1.15 -25.02
C ASN A 351 11.86 0.89 -26.54
N ALA A 352 11.14 -0.12 -27.02
CA ALA A 352 10.96 -0.40 -28.45
C ALA A 352 9.82 0.41 -29.10
N GLY A 353 9.15 1.29 -28.35
CA GLY A 353 8.02 2.10 -28.81
C GLY A 353 6.69 1.34 -28.88
N VAL A 354 6.60 0.12 -28.35
CA VAL A 354 5.36 -0.67 -28.37
C VAL A 354 4.45 -0.21 -27.23
N THR A 355 3.19 0.06 -27.56
CA THR A 355 2.17 0.51 -26.60
C THR A 355 1.26 -0.65 -26.21
N TYR A 356 1.08 -0.83 -24.90
CA TYR A 356 0.14 -1.77 -24.29
C TYR A 356 -0.86 -1.02 -23.42
N THR A 357 -2.07 -1.57 -23.29
CA THR A 357 -3.15 -0.96 -22.51
C THR A 357 -3.91 -2.01 -21.71
N GLY A 358 -4.22 -1.69 -20.45
CA GLY A 358 -4.95 -2.58 -19.55
C GLY A 358 -4.93 -2.10 -18.10
N ILE A 359 -5.54 -2.86 -17.20
CA ILE A 359 -5.42 -2.62 -15.75
C ILE A 359 -4.11 -3.23 -15.23
N LEU A 360 -3.55 -2.67 -14.18
CA LEU A 360 -2.37 -3.23 -13.52
C LEU A 360 -2.79 -4.38 -12.60
N ALA A 361 -2.65 -5.61 -13.08
CA ALA A 361 -3.13 -6.81 -12.39
C ALA A 361 -2.17 -7.28 -11.30
N SER A 362 -0.87 -7.17 -11.55
CA SER A 362 0.16 -7.44 -10.53
C SER A 362 1.43 -6.66 -10.79
N GLU A 363 2.20 -6.47 -9.72
CA GLU A 363 3.48 -5.80 -9.72
C GLU A 363 4.48 -6.65 -8.94
N SER A 364 5.64 -6.93 -9.54
CA SER A 364 6.76 -7.60 -8.89
C SER A 364 8.02 -6.75 -8.98
N GLY A 365 9.13 -7.23 -8.41
CA GLY A 365 10.42 -6.57 -8.52
C GLY A 365 10.96 -6.51 -9.95
N ALA A 366 10.70 -7.54 -10.77
CA ALA A 366 11.26 -7.63 -12.12
C ALA A 366 10.28 -7.17 -13.23
N SER A 367 8.97 -7.28 -12.99
CA SER A 367 7.95 -7.05 -14.01
C SER A 367 6.67 -6.46 -13.46
N ILE A 368 5.87 -5.89 -14.36
CA ILE A 368 4.45 -5.61 -14.15
C ILE A 368 3.62 -6.49 -15.08
N THR A 369 2.41 -6.83 -14.66
CA THR A 369 1.45 -7.52 -15.52
C THR A 369 0.24 -6.63 -15.76
N LEU A 370 -0.01 -6.31 -17.02
CA LEU A 370 -1.26 -5.69 -17.45
C LEU A 370 -2.28 -6.76 -17.79
N LEU A 371 -3.53 -6.56 -17.38
CA LEU A 371 -4.66 -7.34 -17.85
C LEU A 371 -5.45 -6.49 -18.84
N ALA A 372 -5.41 -6.89 -20.11
CA ALA A 372 -6.09 -6.19 -21.19
C ALA A 372 -7.62 -6.43 -21.14
N ALA A 373 -8.37 -5.59 -21.85
CA ALA A 373 -9.83 -5.67 -21.90
C ALA A 373 -10.37 -6.99 -22.48
N ASP A 374 -9.57 -7.72 -23.26
CA ASP A 374 -9.91 -9.04 -23.79
C ASP A 374 -9.56 -10.21 -22.84
N GLY A 375 -9.09 -9.89 -21.62
CA GLY A 375 -8.71 -10.86 -20.60
C GLY A 375 -7.29 -11.43 -20.74
N LYS A 376 -6.48 -10.94 -21.69
CA LYS A 376 -5.09 -11.37 -21.82
C LYS A 376 -4.18 -10.69 -20.81
N GLU A 377 -3.32 -11.48 -20.17
CA GLU A 377 -2.23 -10.99 -19.35
C GLU A 377 -1.01 -10.66 -20.22
N ILE A 378 -0.41 -9.50 -19.97
CA ILE A 378 0.76 -8.97 -20.67
C ILE A 378 1.81 -8.67 -19.60
N ALA A 379 2.80 -9.55 -19.48
CA ALA A 379 3.94 -9.35 -18.59
C ALA A 379 4.98 -8.45 -19.28
N LEU A 380 5.36 -7.35 -18.62
CA LEU A 380 6.33 -6.37 -19.09
C LEU A 380 7.48 -6.27 -18.10
N VAL A 381 8.72 -6.44 -18.57
CA VAL A 381 9.92 -6.29 -17.74
C VAL A 381 10.11 -4.81 -17.43
N ARG A 382 10.33 -4.47 -16.15
CA ARG A 382 10.44 -3.07 -15.71
C ARG A 382 11.56 -2.30 -16.41
N GLY A 383 12.71 -2.94 -16.63
CA GLY A 383 13.85 -2.33 -17.34
C GLY A 383 13.59 -2.05 -18.83
N GLU A 384 12.54 -2.63 -19.41
CA GLU A 384 12.13 -2.38 -20.79
C GLU A 384 11.00 -1.34 -20.91
N LEU A 385 10.48 -0.84 -19.78
CA LEU A 385 9.47 0.20 -19.77
C LEU A 385 10.14 1.56 -19.97
N ASP A 386 9.66 2.29 -20.96
CA ASP A 386 9.98 3.70 -21.17
C ASP A 386 9.03 4.56 -20.33
N ALA A 387 7.72 4.29 -20.46
CA ALA A 387 6.69 4.99 -19.71
C ALA A 387 5.58 4.05 -19.24
N LEU A 388 4.98 4.40 -18.10
CA LEU A 388 3.70 3.89 -17.64
C LEU A 388 2.87 5.11 -17.24
N ALA A 389 1.62 5.17 -17.68
CA ALA A 389 0.73 6.25 -17.32
C ALA A 389 -0.70 5.75 -17.19
N SER A 390 -1.38 6.11 -16.11
CA SER A 390 -2.82 5.91 -15.97
C SER A 390 -3.58 6.96 -16.76
N THR A 391 -4.61 6.49 -17.46
CA THR A 391 -5.57 7.34 -18.19
C THR A 391 -6.54 8.07 -17.25
N ASN A 392 -6.52 7.74 -15.95
CA ASN A 392 -7.45 8.20 -14.92
C ASN A 392 -8.92 7.86 -15.22
N LYS A 393 -9.13 6.90 -16.13
CA LYS A 393 -10.42 6.37 -16.50
C LYS A 393 -10.47 4.88 -16.19
N SER A 394 -11.67 4.39 -15.93
CA SER A 394 -11.97 2.97 -15.85
C SER A 394 -11.61 2.27 -17.15
N LEU A 395 -11.18 1.00 -17.06
CA LEU A 395 -11.09 0.12 -18.23
C LEU A 395 -12.48 -0.21 -18.79
N MET A 396 -13.54 -0.11 -17.99
CA MET A 396 -14.91 -0.27 -18.46
C MET A 396 -15.28 0.87 -19.43
N PRO A 397 -15.72 0.56 -20.65
CA PRO A 397 -16.01 1.57 -21.66
C PRO A 397 -17.29 2.35 -21.33
N GLU A 398 -17.30 3.62 -21.70
CA GLU A 398 -18.52 4.41 -21.80
C GLU A 398 -19.23 4.16 -23.14
N GLY A 399 -20.51 4.51 -23.25
CA GLY A 399 -21.24 4.46 -24.52
C GLY A 399 -22.12 3.22 -24.71
N LEU A 400 -22.26 2.37 -23.70
CA LEU A 400 -23.14 1.19 -23.73
C LEU A 400 -24.61 1.55 -24.02
N GLU A 401 -25.02 2.80 -23.74
CA GLU A 401 -26.36 3.31 -24.07
C GLU A 401 -26.67 3.32 -25.58
N LYS A 402 -25.66 3.22 -26.43
CA LYS A 402 -25.85 3.15 -27.89
C LYS A 402 -26.37 1.79 -28.34
N ASP A 403 -26.05 0.74 -27.58
CA ASP A 403 -26.34 -0.66 -27.93
C ASP A 403 -27.40 -1.30 -27.03
N LEU A 404 -27.82 -0.61 -25.97
CA LEU A 404 -28.81 -1.08 -24.99
C LEU A 404 -30.08 -0.22 -25.02
N SER A 405 -31.22 -0.85 -25.29
CA SER A 405 -32.54 -0.24 -25.12
C SER A 405 -32.95 -0.19 -23.63
N PRO A 406 -33.90 0.70 -23.24
CA PRO A 406 -34.41 0.73 -21.87
C PRO A 406 -34.95 -0.62 -21.37
N GLN A 407 -35.62 -1.40 -22.21
CA GLN A 407 -36.10 -2.73 -21.85
C GLN A 407 -34.95 -3.70 -21.57
N GLN A 408 -33.91 -3.72 -22.42
CA GLN A 408 -32.73 -4.56 -22.19
C GLN A 408 -31.99 -4.20 -20.92
N VAL A 409 -31.98 -2.91 -20.53
CA VAL A 409 -31.41 -2.48 -19.25
C VAL A 409 -32.26 -2.97 -18.08
N ALA A 410 -33.60 -2.91 -18.18
CA ALA A 410 -34.49 -3.46 -17.17
C ALA A 410 -34.28 -4.97 -16.99
N ASP A 411 -34.21 -5.71 -18.11
CA ASP A 411 -33.92 -7.15 -18.14
C ASP A 411 -32.56 -7.45 -17.47
N LEU A 412 -31.51 -6.71 -17.83
CA LEU A 412 -30.18 -6.84 -17.25
C LEU A 412 -30.18 -6.58 -15.74
N LEU A 413 -30.84 -5.52 -15.28
CA LEU A 413 -30.92 -5.18 -13.86
C LEU A 413 -31.67 -6.26 -13.06
N VAL A 414 -32.75 -6.83 -13.62
CA VAL A 414 -33.45 -7.98 -13.02
C VAL A 414 -32.53 -9.20 -12.92
N TYR A 415 -31.76 -9.49 -13.98
CA TYR A 415 -30.81 -10.60 -13.95
C TYR A 415 -29.69 -10.41 -12.92
N LEU A 416 -29.09 -9.22 -12.84
CA LEU A 416 -28.00 -8.90 -11.90
C LEU A 416 -28.47 -8.88 -10.44
N SER A 417 -29.63 -8.29 -10.16
CA SER A 417 -30.20 -8.21 -8.79
C SER A 417 -30.88 -9.51 -8.35
N GLY A 418 -31.39 -10.30 -9.30
CA GLY A 418 -31.99 -11.60 -9.06
C GLY A 418 -30.96 -12.71 -8.84
N PHE A 419 -29.69 -12.46 -9.16
CA PHE A 419 -28.64 -13.44 -8.92
C PHE A 419 -28.44 -13.67 -7.42
N ARG A 420 -28.79 -14.87 -6.96
CA ARG A 420 -28.43 -15.40 -5.65
C ARG A 420 -27.48 -16.58 -5.90
N PRO A 421 -26.29 -16.63 -5.28
CA PRO A 421 -25.48 -17.83 -5.36
C PRO A 421 -26.32 -19.03 -4.90
N PRO A 422 -26.24 -20.19 -5.57
CA PRO A 422 -27.03 -21.35 -5.19
C PRO A 422 -26.74 -21.70 -3.73
N ARG A 423 -27.80 -21.96 -2.95
CA ARG A 423 -27.64 -22.39 -1.55
C ARG A 423 -26.83 -23.69 -1.53
N LYS A 424 -25.96 -23.84 -0.54
CA LYS A 424 -25.30 -25.13 -0.31
C LYS A 424 -26.35 -26.16 0.14
N ALA A 425 -26.20 -27.40 -0.33
CA ALA A 425 -27.05 -28.52 0.07
C ALA A 425 -26.20 -29.54 0.83
N PHE A 426 -26.67 -29.94 2.01
CA PHE A 426 -26.02 -30.93 2.86
C PHE A 426 -27.06 -31.90 3.42
N GLU A 427 -26.61 -33.10 3.76
CA GLU A 427 -27.44 -34.08 4.46
C GLU A 427 -27.94 -33.49 5.79
N GLY A 428 -29.26 -33.50 6.00
CA GLY A 428 -29.91 -32.93 7.18
C GLY A 428 -30.20 -31.42 7.14
N ASN A 429 -29.77 -30.69 6.10
CA ASN A 429 -30.16 -29.29 5.89
C ASN A 429 -31.43 -29.20 5.01
N GLN A 430 -32.54 -28.84 5.65
CA GLN A 430 -33.83 -28.58 5.00
C GLN A 430 -34.32 -27.17 5.38
N PRO A 431 -33.86 -26.13 4.65
CA PRO A 431 -34.25 -24.76 4.93
C PRO A 431 -35.77 -24.60 4.89
N LYS A 432 -36.29 -23.93 5.90
CA LYS A 432 -37.73 -23.69 6.05
C LYS A 432 -37.95 -22.28 6.58
N LEU A 433 -39.14 -21.73 6.32
CA LEU A 433 -39.52 -20.45 6.89
C LEU A 433 -39.65 -20.57 8.41
N VAL A 434 -38.73 -19.94 9.15
CA VAL A 434 -38.78 -19.89 10.62
C VAL A 434 -39.81 -18.85 11.04
N ARG A 435 -40.78 -19.25 11.87
CA ARG A 435 -41.75 -18.34 12.47
C ARG A 435 -41.34 -18.07 13.93
N PRO A 436 -41.57 -16.86 14.44
CA PRO A 436 -41.27 -16.55 15.84
C PRO A 436 -42.09 -17.47 16.75
N GLU A 437 -41.49 -17.93 17.86
CA GLU A 437 -42.21 -18.74 18.83
C GLU A 437 -43.35 -17.95 19.47
N ALA A 438 -44.52 -18.59 19.55
CA ALA A 438 -45.80 -17.97 19.91
C ALA A 438 -45.85 -17.32 21.31
N LEU A 439 -44.85 -17.55 22.16
CA LEU A 439 -44.83 -17.07 23.55
C LEU A 439 -43.72 -16.05 23.86
N ARG A 440 -42.70 -15.85 22.99
CA ARG A 440 -41.56 -14.95 23.28
C ARG A 440 -41.05 -14.10 22.12
N GLY A 441 -41.47 -14.36 20.87
CA GLY A 441 -41.01 -13.56 19.72
C GLY A 441 -39.55 -13.80 19.31
N GLU A 442 -38.90 -14.82 19.86
CA GLU A 442 -37.52 -15.19 19.54
C GLU A 442 -37.48 -16.05 18.26
N PHE A 443 -36.42 -15.85 17.46
CA PHE A 443 -36.15 -16.61 16.24
C PHE A 443 -34.98 -17.57 16.47
N TRP A 444 -35.18 -18.85 16.17
CA TRP A 444 -34.12 -19.86 16.20
C TRP A 444 -33.76 -20.28 14.77
N CYS A 445 -32.64 -19.79 14.27
CA CYS A 445 -32.10 -20.19 12.96
C CYS A 445 -31.08 -21.31 13.16
N LEU A 446 -31.56 -22.55 13.27
CA LEU A 446 -30.69 -23.72 13.27
C LEU A 446 -30.03 -23.88 11.90
N ALA A 447 -28.78 -24.37 11.87
CA ALA A 447 -28.09 -24.68 10.61
C ALA A 447 -28.86 -25.70 9.76
N ALA A 448 -29.65 -26.58 10.37
CA ALA A 448 -30.53 -27.51 9.65
C ALA A 448 -31.70 -26.81 8.94
N ASP A 449 -32.14 -25.66 9.43
CA ASP A 449 -33.34 -24.93 8.98
C ASP A 449 -33.00 -23.64 8.21
N SER A 450 -31.71 -23.31 8.06
CA SER A 450 -31.24 -22.06 7.46
C SER A 450 -30.69 -22.26 6.05
N GLU A 451 -30.87 -21.26 5.18
CA GLU A 451 -30.16 -21.18 3.91
C GLU A 451 -28.70 -20.81 4.15
N ILE A 452 -27.77 -21.54 3.52
CA ILE A 452 -26.34 -21.36 3.74
C ILE A 452 -25.65 -20.99 2.42
N TYR A 453 -24.86 -19.92 2.46
CA TYR A 453 -24.15 -19.32 1.32
C TYR A 453 -22.65 -19.15 1.62
N GLY A 454 -21.83 -18.83 0.61
CA GLY A 454 -20.38 -18.56 0.75
C GLY A 454 -19.47 -19.74 0.33
N GLN A 455 -18.15 -19.56 0.30
CA GLN A 455 -17.21 -20.58 -0.20
C GLN A 455 -16.80 -21.61 0.88
N THR A 456 -16.59 -21.17 2.12
CA THR A 456 -16.17 -22.02 3.26
C THR A 456 -17.21 -22.05 4.38
N LEU A 457 -17.25 -23.13 5.17
CA LEU A 457 -18.04 -23.30 6.39
C LEU A 457 -17.14 -23.98 7.41
N VAL A 458 -17.03 -23.41 8.60
CA VAL A 458 -16.31 -24.01 9.73
C VAL A 458 -17.36 -24.40 10.75
N PHE A 459 -17.57 -25.71 10.93
CA PHE A 459 -18.37 -26.22 12.03
C PHE A 459 -17.46 -26.25 13.26
N GLU A 460 -17.75 -25.39 14.24
CA GLU A 460 -17.09 -25.51 15.54
C GLU A 460 -17.54 -26.83 16.20
N PRO A 461 -16.62 -27.74 16.56
CA PRO A 461 -17.00 -28.89 17.34
C PRO A 461 -17.54 -28.41 18.69
N ARG A 462 -18.67 -29.00 19.13
CA ARG A 462 -19.29 -28.73 20.44
C ARG A 462 -18.20 -28.59 21.51
N TYR A 463 -18.15 -27.44 22.18
CA TYR A 463 -17.46 -27.28 23.45
C TYR A 463 -17.84 -28.49 24.32
N ARG A 464 -16.85 -29.34 24.62
CA ARG A 464 -16.99 -30.45 25.57
C ARG A 464 -16.88 -29.92 26.99
#